data_AF-A0A8C1R1K2-F1
#
_entry.id   AF-A0A8C1R1K2-F1
#
_cell.length_a   1.000
_cell.length_b   1.000
_cell.length_c   1.000
_cell.angle_alpha   90.00
_cell.angle_beta   90.00
_cell.angle_gamma   90.00
#
_symmetry.space_group_name_H-M   'P 1'
#
loop_
_entity.id
_entity.type
_entity.pdbx_description
1 polymer ?
#
loop_
_entity_poly.entity_id
_entity_poly.type
_entity_poly.pdbx_seq_one_letter_code
_entity_poly.pdbx_strand_id
1 'polypeptide(L)'
;MFHILATQQEAPYIIMDETNINPEVAKLLGRIKYVARSCKEIQEKYHVNDDGLYYLISSRGVLYQTFCDMTTAGGGWTLVASVHENNMYGKCTVGDRWSSQQGSNPYRPDGDGTWANRVTFGAAEAATSDDYKNPGYFDIVAQDVSVWHVPNNSELEHWTTASILRYHTENHFLTLHGGNLFNLFKKFPVRFGIGTCIVDNGPAIPIVYDTGNAISTKYLYGPNPRGTAIYLKPIFFQIFLKKIAKLIDRHKIVLFSDAII
;
A
#
# COMPACT_ATOMS: atom_id res chain seq x y z
N MET A 1 -55.43 -2.32 -16.43
CA MET A 1 -54.29 -3.26 -16.48
C MET A 1 -53.07 -2.43 -16.87
N PHE A 2 -52.16 -2.16 -15.94
CA PHE A 2 -50.99 -1.31 -16.19
C PHE A 2 -49.73 -2.18 -16.17
N HIS A 3 -48.92 -2.12 -17.23
CA HIS A 3 -47.62 -2.78 -17.25
C HIS A 3 -46.57 -1.93 -16.54
N ILE A 4 -45.84 -2.53 -15.61
CA ILE A 4 -44.63 -1.96 -15.03
C ILE A 4 -43.46 -2.42 -15.90
N LEU A 5 -42.86 -1.50 -16.65
CA LEU A 5 -41.54 -1.69 -17.23
C LEU A 5 -40.52 -1.08 -16.27
N ALA A 6 -39.72 -1.93 -15.62
CA ALA A 6 -38.67 -1.49 -14.71
C ALA A 6 -37.44 -1.05 -15.52
N THR A 7 -37.23 0.26 -15.65
CA THR A 7 -35.97 0.82 -16.13
C THR A 7 -34.92 0.73 -15.02
N GLN A 8 -33.67 0.45 -15.39
CA GLN A 8 -32.57 0.32 -14.44
C GLN A 8 -32.31 1.65 -13.72
N GLN A 9 -32.09 1.60 -12.41
CA GLN A 9 -31.79 2.79 -11.62
C GLN A 9 -30.32 3.16 -11.80
N GLU A 10 -30.06 4.17 -12.63
CA GLU A 10 -28.71 4.73 -12.81
C GLU A 10 -28.16 5.21 -11.47
N ALA A 11 -26.85 5.01 -11.27
CA ALA A 11 -26.17 5.54 -10.09
C ALA A 11 -26.15 7.08 -10.17
N PRO A 12 -26.40 7.81 -9.08
CA PRO A 12 -26.50 9.26 -9.11
C PRO A 12 -25.15 9.89 -9.45
N TYR A 13 -24.99 10.31 -10.70
CA TYR A 13 -23.93 11.22 -11.12
C TYR A 13 -24.38 12.66 -10.86
N ILE A 14 -23.46 13.53 -10.42
CA ILE A 14 -23.79 14.91 -10.12
C ILE A 14 -23.84 15.69 -11.44
N ILE A 15 -25.06 15.95 -11.94
CA ILE A 15 -25.29 16.97 -12.96
C ILE A 15 -25.21 18.33 -12.26
N MET A 16 -24.30 19.20 -12.69
CA MET A 16 -24.30 20.61 -12.33
C MET A 16 -24.22 21.45 -13.60
N ASP A 17 -24.87 22.60 -13.56
CA ASP A 17 -24.85 23.59 -14.64
C ASP A 17 -23.41 24.11 -14.85
N GLU A 18 -22.86 23.91 -16.04
CA GLU A 18 -21.46 24.22 -16.35
C GLU A 18 -21.19 25.73 -16.52
N THR A 19 -22.23 26.57 -16.54
CA THR A 19 -22.14 27.94 -17.09
C THR A 19 -21.34 28.96 -16.27
N ASN A 20 -20.94 28.69 -15.02
CA ASN A 20 -20.10 29.65 -14.26
C ASN A 20 -19.26 29.03 -13.11
N ILE A 21 -18.57 27.91 -13.35
CA ILE A 21 -17.70 27.27 -12.34
C ILE A 21 -16.28 27.87 -12.40
N ASN A 22 -15.78 28.39 -11.27
CA ASN A 22 -14.39 28.84 -11.10
C ASN A 22 -13.39 27.74 -11.56
N PRO A 23 -12.36 28.05 -12.38
CA PRO A 23 -11.40 27.06 -12.88
C PRO A 23 -10.76 26.16 -11.82
N GLU A 24 -10.46 26.67 -10.61
CA GLU A 24 -9.92 25.84 -9.53
C GLU A 24 -10.97 24.92 -8.91
N VAL A 25 -12.22 25.39 -8.82
CA VAL A 25 -13.36 24.59 -8.37
C VAL A 25 -13.69 23.51 -9.42
N ALA A 26 -13.61 23.83 -10.71
CA ALA A 26 -13.75 22.85 -11.80
C ALA A 26 -12.62 21.79 -11.75
N LYS A 27 -11.38 22.19 -11.46
CA LYS A 27 -10.24 21.29 -11.26
C LYS A 27 -10.41 20.40 -10.02
N LEU A 28 -10.98 20.92 -8.93
CA LEU A 28 -11.29 20.15 -7.73
C LEU A 28 -12.45 19.17 -7.95
N LEU A 29 -13.55 19.61 -8.56
CA LEU A 29 -14.69 18.78 -8.94
C LEU A 29 -14.27 17.68 -9.93
N GLY A 30 -13.41 17.99 -10.89
CA GLY A 30 -12.80 17.00 -11.80
C GLY A 30 -11.98 15.93 -11.09
N ARG A 31 -11.39 16.23 -9.92
CA ARG A 31 -10.67 15.27 -9.06
C ARG A 31 -11.59 14.52 -8.09
N ILE A 32 -12.78 15.04 -7.78
CA ILE A 32 -13.85 14.38 -7.00
C ILE A 32 -14.77 13.51 -7.89
N LYS A 33 -14.74 13.73 -9.21
CA LYS A 33 -15.54 13.06 -10.26
C LYS A 33 -15.57 11.53 -10.16
N TYR A 34 -14.51 10.92 -9.65
CA TYR A 34 -14.37 9.47 -9.53
C TYR A 34 -14.77 8.97 -8.14
N VAL A 35 -16.06 8.68 -7.96
CA VAL A 35 -16.56 8.01 -6.75
C VAL A 35 -16.10 6.55 -6.80
N ALA A 36 -14.95 6.27 -6.17
CA ALA A 36 -14.24 5.00 -6.25
C ALA A 36 -13.58 4.57 -4.93
N ARG A 37 -13.38 3.26 -4.81
CA ARG A 37 -12.85 2.53 -3.63
C ARG A 37 -11.34 2.34 -3.65
N SER A 38 -10.78 2.21 -4.85
CA SER A 38 -9.36 1.96 -5.11
C SER A 38 -8.99 2.50 -6.48
N CYS A 39 -7.70 2.68 -6.73
CA CYS A 39 -7.18 3.01 -8.06
C CYS A 39 -7.64 2.00 -9.14
N LYS A 40 -7.77 0.71 -8.78
CA LYS A 40 -8.30 -0.31 -9.71
C LYS A 40 -9.73 -0.03 -10.18
N GLU A 41 -10.63 0.42 -9.30
CA GLU A 41 -11.97 0.81 -9.73
C GLU A 41 -11.92 2.09 -10.57
N ILE A 42 -11.05 3.06 -10.26
CA ILE A 42 -10.87 4.25 -11.10
C ILE A 42 -10.52 3.84 -12.54
N GLN A 43 -9.54 2.95 -12.69
CA GLN A 43 -9.10 2.43 -13.99
C GLN A 43 -10.20 1.63 -14.71
N GLU A 44 -10.85 0.69 -14.03
CA GLU A 44 -11.85 -0.21 -14.63
C GLU A 44 -13.14 0.52 -15.04
N LYS A 45 -13.62 1.43 -14.18
CA LYS A 45 -14.94 2.08 -14.27
C LYS A 45 -14.94 3.37 -15.08
N TYR A 46 -13.80 4.07 -15.11
CA TYR A 46 -13.66 5.38 -15.78
C TYR A 46 -12.56 5.41 -16.84
N HIS A 47 -11.87 4.28 -17.07
CA HIS A 47 -10.83 4.10 -18.12
C HIS A 47 -9.65 5.09 -18.02
N VAL A 48 -9.35 5.55 -16.80
CA VAL A 48 -8.21 6.42 -16.52
C VAL A 48 -6.96 5.56 -16.33
N ASN A 49 -5.90 5.86 -17.08
CA ASN A 49 -4.66 5.08 -17.10
C ASN A 49 -3.41 5.89 -16.73
N ASP A 50 -3.57 7.14 -16.29
CA ASP A 50 -2.47 8.03 -15.92
C ASP A 50 -2.11 7.86 -14.44
N ASP A 51 -0.82 7.65 -14.14
CA ASP A 51 -0.28 7.69 -12.78
C ASP A 51 -0.53 9.07 -12.13
N GLY A 52 -0.73 9.11 -10.81
CA GLY A 52 -0.87 10.39 -10.09
C GLY A 52 -1.76 10.35 -8.85
N LEU A 53 -2.15 11.53 -8.35
CA LEU A 53 -2.97 11.67 -7.15
C LEU A 53 -4.48 11.68 -7.45
N TYR A 54 -5.20 10.78 -6.81
CA TYR A 54 -6.66 10.64 -6.91
C TYR A 54 -7.33 10.66 -5.53
N TYR A 55 -8.61 11.04 -5.50
CA TYR A 55 -9.45 10.90 -4.31
C TYR A 55 -10.16 9.55 -4.30
N LEU A 56 -10.24 8.93 -3.12
CA LEU A 56 -10.92 7.66 -2.86
C LEU A 56 -11.82 7.79 -1.62
N ILE A 57 -12.86 6.97 -1.54
CA ILE A 57 -13.83 6.98 -0.43
C ILE A 57 -13.93 5.62 0.27
N SER A 58 -13.70 5.59 1.58
CA SER A 58 -13.69 4.37 2.41
C SER A 58 -15.10 3.83 2.73
N SER A 59 -15.21 2.66 3.37
CA SER A 59 -16.50 1.98 3.66
C SER A 59 -17.41 2.78 4.60
N ARG A 60 -16.85 3.81 5.24
CA ARG A 60 -17.49 4.67 6.22
C ARG A 60 -17.63 6.12 5.72
N GLY A 61 -17.48 6.34 4.42
CA GLY A 61 -17.60 7.66 3.80
C GLY A 61 -16.39 8.59 3.99
N VAL A 62 -15.26 8.10 4.53
CA VAL A 62 -14.05 8.93 4.67
C VAL A 62 -13.42 9.12 3.29
N LEU A 63 -13.44 10.35 2.79
CA LEU A 63 -12.72 10.79 1.61
C LEU A 63 -11.24 10.99 1.95
N TYR A 64 -10.33 10.50 1.11
CA TYR A 64 -8.89 10.71 1.25
C TYR A 64 -8.21 10.75 -0.13
N GLN A 65 -7.10 11.49 -0.24
CA GLN A 65 -6.28 11.55 -1.45
C GLN A 65 -5.15 10.52 -1.33
N THR A 66 -4.80 9.84 -2.43
CA THR A 66 -3.60 9.00 -2.49
C THR A 66 -3.06 8.87 -3.91
N PHE A 67 -1.83 8.36 -4.03
CA PHE A 67 -1.22 8.03 -5.32
C PHE A 67 -1.77 6.72 -5.90
N CYS A 68 -2.03 6.74 -7.19
CA CYS A 68 -2.35 5.60 -8.02
C CYS A 68 -1.23 5.34 -9.02
N ASP A 69 -0.75 4.09 -9.03
CA ASP A 69 0.04 3.54 -10.13
C ASP A 69 -0.93 2.82 -11.08
N MET A 70 -1.10 3.41 -12.25
CA MET A 70 -1.96 2.92 -13.33
C MET A 70 -1.16 2.19 -14.42
N THR A 71 0.16 2.09 -14.25
CA THR A 71 1.10 1.62 -15.27
C THR A 71 1.61 0.19 -15.00
N THR A 72 2.09 -0.08 -13.78
CA THR A 72 2.79 -1.34 -13.45
C THR A 72 1.83 -2.54 -13.53
N ALA A 73 2.22 -3.63 -14.20
CA ALA A 73 1.44 -4.88 -14.26
C ALA A 73 -0.06 -4.69 -14.56
N GLY A 74 -0.39 -3.82 -15.53
CA GLY A 74 -1.76 -3.49 -15.93
C GLY A 74 -2.51 -2.54 -15.00
N GLY A 75 -1.82 -1.91 -14.04
CA GLY A 75 -2.31 -0.77 -13.27
C GLY A 75 -3.42 -1.04 -12.25
N GLY A 76 -3.86 0.06 -11.64
CA GLY A 76 -4.89 0.10 -10.60
C GLY A 76 -4.34 -0.11 -9.19
N TRP A 77 -3.03 0.01 -9.00
CA TRP A 77 -2.38 -0.11 -7.71
C TRP A 77 -2.63 1.13 -6.85
N THR A 78 -3.06 0.93 -5.60
CA THR A 78 -3.35 2.04 -4.67
C THR A 78 -2.26 2.16 -3.62
N LEU A 79 -1.53 3.29 -3.55
CA LEU A 79 -0.63 3.55 -2.42
C LEU A 79 -1.46 3.62 -1.13
N VAL A 80 -1.12 2.78 -0.15
CA VAL A 80 -1.84 2.72 1.15
C VAL A 80 -0.98 3.10 2.35
N ALA A 81 0.34 2.92 2.25
CA ALA A 81 1.28 3.31 3.29
C ALA A 81 2.73 3.47 2.76
N SER A 82 3.56 4.17 3.54
CA SER A 82 5.01 4.22 3.43
C SER A 82 5.65 4.00 4.79
N VAL A 83 6.79 3.28 4.80
CA VAL A 83 7.66 3.08 5.98
C VAL A 83 8.92 3.92 5.79
N HIS A 84 9.05 4.99 6.59
CA HIS A 84 10.13 5.96 6.49
C HIS A 84 11.03 5.94 7.74
N GLU A 85 12.33 6.08 7.57
CA GLU A 85 13.35 6.19 8.62
C GLU A 85 13.81 7.64 8.74
N ASN A 86 13.31 8.35 9.75
CA ASN A 86 13.66 9.76 9.95
C ASN A 86 15.00 9.95 10.69
N ASN A 87 15.50 8.94 11.42
CA ASN A 87 16.75 9.03 12.17
C ASN A 87 17.29 7.65 12.57
N MET A 88 18.15 7.05 11.73
CA MET A 88 18.84 5.78 12.00
C MET A 88 19.72 5.78 13.30
N TYR A 89 19.97 6.93 13.94
CA TYR A 89 20.61 6.99 15.27
C TYR A 89 19.61 7.05 16.42
N GLY A 90 18.37 7.48 16.15
CA GLY A 90 17.21 7.26 17.01
C GLY A 90 16.91 5.77 17.13
N LYS A 91 16.35 5.37 18.28
CA LYS A 91 16.02 3.95 18.56
C LYS A 91 14.68 3.87 19.27
N CYS A 92 13.62 3.69 18.49
CA CYS A 92 12.23 3.71 18.97
C CYS A 92 11.85 5.08 19.59
N THR A 93 12.14 6.14 18.83
CA THR A 93 11.99 7.57 19.13
C THR A 93 10.84 8.20 18.33
N VAL A 94 10.65 9.53 18.39
CA VAL A 94 9.61 10.21 17.59
C VAL A 94 9.92 10.04 16.10
N GLY A 95 8.96 9.45 15.36
CA GLY A 95 9.13 9.04 13.97
C GLY A 95 9.07 7.52 13.76
N ASP A 96 9.43 6.70 14.74
CA ASP A 96 9.45 5.22 14.68
C ASP A 96 8.04 4.56 14.67
N ARG A 97 7.04 5.10 13.94
CA ARG A 97 5.62 4.72 14.06
C ARG A 97 5.34 3.26 13.67
N TRP A 98 6.16 2.67 12.80
CA TRP A 98 6.04 1.27 12.41
C TRP A 98 6.72 0.28 13.37
N SER A 99 7.44 0.78 14.38
CA SER A 99 7.96 -0.03 15.49
C SER A 99 7.37 0.42 16.83
N SER A 100 8.00 1.38 17.50
CA SER A 100 7.51 2.04 18.70
C SER A 100 8.12 3.43 18.83
N GLN A 101 7.35 4.44 19.22
CA GLN A 101 7.86 5.77 19.57
C GLN A 101 8.07 5.93 21.09
N GLN A 102 8.16 4.82 21.83
CA GLN A 102 8.16 4.76 23.30
C GLN A 102 9.37 3.98 23.85
N GLY A 103 10.47 3.99 23.10
CA GLY A 103 11.69 3.23 23.36
C GLY A 103 11.53 1.72 23.11
N SER A 104 12.65 0.99 23.18
CA SER A 104 12.62 -0.47 23.25
C SER A 104 12.18 -0.89 24.66
N ASN A 105 10.94 -1.35 24.79
CA ASN A 105 10.31 -1.61 26.08
C ASN A 105 9.57 -2.97 26.08
N PRO A 106 10.00 -3.97 26.87
CA PRO A 106 9.37 -5.30 26.88
C PRO A 106 7.94 -5.29 27.45
N TYR A 107 7.56 -4.27 28.20
CA TYR A 107 6.17 -4.06 28.67
C TYR A 107 5.26 -3.42 27.61
N ARG A 108 5.82 -2.99 26.46
CA ARG A 108 5.09 -2.57 25.25
C ARG A 108 5.41 -3.49 24.07
N PRO A 109 5.11 -4.80 24.15
CA PRO A 109 5.55 -5.77 23.15
C PRO A 109 4.95 -5.53 21.75
N ASP A 110 3.81 -4.84 21.64
CA ASP A 110 3.19 -4.46 20.36
C ASP A 110 3.72 -3.10 19.82
N GLY A 111 4.58 -2.40 20.57
CA GLY A 111 5.09 -1.07 20.26
C GLY A 111 3.99 0.00 20.15
N ASP A 112 3.87 0.59 18.96
CA ASP A 112 2.78 1.50 18.58
C ASP A 112 1.59 0.75 17.91
N GLY A 113 1.74 -0.54 17.60
CA GLY A 113 0.67 -1.40 17.06
C GLY A 113 0.20 -1.06 15.64
N THR A 114 0.93 -0.22 14.92
CA THR A 114 0.52 0.43 13.67
C THR A 114 0.08 -0.53 12.57
N TRP A 115 0.72 -1.68 12.44
CA TRP A 115 0.39 -2.73 11.46
C TRP A 115 -1.03 -3.30 11.61
N ALA A 116 -1.58 -3.33 12.84
CA ALA A 116 -2.88 -3.95 13.16
C ALA A 116 -3.94 -2.95 13.67
N ASN A 117 -3.63 -1.65 13.70
CA ASN A 117 -4.53 -0.58 14.16
C ASN A 117 -5.15 0.23 12.99
N ARG A 118 -6.16 1.05 13.29
CA ARG A 118 -6.85 1.94 12.33
C ARG A 118 -6.38 3.40 12.37
N VAL A 119 -5.24 3.69 13.01
CA VAL A 119 -4.64 5.04 12.98
C VAL A 119 -4.06 5.30 11.59
N THR A 120 -4.17 6.55 11.13
CA THR A 120 -3.69 7.06 9.83
C THR A 120 -2.84 8.31 10.06
N PHE A 121 -1.84 8.55 9.22
CA PHE A 121 -0.87 9.64 9.35
C PHE A 121 -0.20 9.95 7.99
N GLY A 122 0.50 11.09 7.94
CA GLY A 122 1.16 11.59 6.73
C GLY A 122 0.19 12.06 5.64
N ALA A 123 0.76 12.50 4.52
CA ALA A 123 0.06 12.80 3.28
C ALA A 123 0.76 12.08 2.13
N ALA A 124 0.03 11.80 1.04
CA ALA A 124 0.57 11.03 -0.07
C ALA A 124 1.85 11.66 -0.65
N GLU A 125 1.83 12.96 -0.95
CA GLU A 125 2.97 13.72 -1.49
C GLU A 125 4.19 13.73 -0.56
N ALA A 126 4.00 13.50 0.75
CA ALA A 126 5.06 13.44 1.75
C ALA A 126 5.56 12.01 2.06
N ALA A 127 5.08 10.99 1.33
CA ALA A 127 5.36 9.58 1.62
C ALA A 127 6.83 9.13 1.46
N THR A 128 7.72 10.02 0.98
CA THR A 128 9.18 9.84 0.93
C THR A 128 9.92 10.71 1.95
N SER A 129 9.22 11.51 2.76
CA SER A 129 9.80 12.48 3.72
C SER A 129 9.35 12.25 5.17
N ASP A 130 8.26 11.50 5.37
CA ASP A 130 7.79 11.00 6.65
C ASP A 130 6.88 9.78 6.41
N ASP A 131 6.52 9.05 7.48
CA ASP A 131 5.60 7.92 7.38
C ASP A 131 4.25 8.31 6.79
N TYR A 132 3.71 7.43 5.95
CA TYR A 132 2.37 7.58 5.38
C TYR A 132 1.51 6.35 5.69
N LYS A 133 0.24 6.55 6.04
CA LYS A 133 -0.76 5.47 6.16
C LYS A 133 -2.17 6.04 6.02
N ASN A 134 -2.89 5.63 4.99
CA ASN A 134 -4.26 6.11 4.70
C ASN A 134 -5.34 5.06 5.04
N PRO A 135 -6.65 5.41 4.99
CA PRO A 135 -7.73 4.47 5.31
C PRO A 135 -7.76 3.22 4.42
N GLY A 136 -7.27 3.30 3.18
CA GLY A 136 -7.24 2.18 2.24
C GLY A 136 -6.47 0.97 2.77
N TYR A 137 -5.46 1.18 3.61
CA TYR A 137 -4.65 0.15 4.28
C TYR A 137 -5.49 -0.92 5.02
N PHE A 138 -6.65 -0.52 5.55
CA PHE A 138 -7.54 -1.38 6.36
C PHE A 138 -8.98 -1.46 5.83
N ASP A 139 -9.22 -0.94 4.62
CA ASP A 139 -10.55 -0.77 4.02
C ASP A 139 -10.65 -1.38 2.62
N ILE A 140 -9.60 -1.28 1.81
CA ILE A 140 -9.55 -1.92 0.49
C ILE A 140 -9.46 -3.44 0.66
N VAL A 141 -10.21 -4.18 -0.16
CA VAL A 141 -10.14 -5.64 -0.28
C VAL A 141 -9.34 -5.97 -1.54
N ALA A 142 -8.02 -5.97 -1.39
CA ALA A 142 -7.04 -6.25 -2.43
C ALA A 142 -6.55 -7.70 -2.37
N GLN A 143 -5.66 -8.02 -3.30
CA GLN A 143 -5.16 -9.38 -3.53
C GLN A 143 -3.65 -9.47 -3.51
N ASP A 144 -2.99 -8.47 -4.08
CA ASP A 144 -1.56 -8.42 -4.26
C ASP A 144 -0.97 -7.11 -3.74
N VAL A 145 0.32 -7.16 -3.41
CA VAL A 145 1.11 -6.04 -2.90
C VAL A 145 2.24 -5.75 -3.89
N SER A 146 2.36 -4.49 -4.29
CA SER A 146 3.54 -3.92 -4.93
C SER A 146 4.32 -3.10 -3.92
N VAL A 147 5.64 -3.07 -4.04
CA VAL A 147 6.52 -2.39 -3.10
C VAL A 147 7.64 -1.69 -3.85
N TRP A 148 7.76 -0.38 -3.60
CA TRP A 148 8.75 0.48 -4.25
C TRP A 148 9.76 0.95 -3.21
N HIS A 149 11.05 0.89 -3.54
CA HIS A 149 12.15 1.41 -2.74
C HIS A 149 12.56 2.74 -3.35
N VAL A 150 12.08 3.83 -2.74
CA VAL A 150 12.22 5.19 -3.26
C VAL A 150 13.22 5.96 -2.39
N PRO A 151 14.15 6.75 -2.95
CA PRO A 151 15.03 7.60 -2.17
C PRO A 151 14.26 8.67 -1.39
N ASN A 152 14.65 8.92 -0.14
CA ASN A 152 14.00 9.91 0.72
C ASN A 152 13.98 11.31 0.09
N ASN A 153 12.88 12.02 0.29
CA ASN A 153 12.57 13.34 -0.29
C ASN A 153 12.51 13.38 -1.84
N SER A 154 12.38 12.23 -2.52
CA SER A 154 12.02 12.22 -3.94
C SER A 154 10.63 12.82 -4.16
N GLU A 155 10.52 13.76 -5.09
CA GLU A 155 9.26 14.36 -5.54
C GLU A 155 8.36 13.31 -6.24
N LEU A 156 7.04 13.53 -6.22
CA LEU A 156 6.03 12.55 -6.64
C LEU A 156 6.17 12.14 -8.11
N GLU A 157 6.41 13.14 -8.96
CA GLU A 157 6.64 13.01 -10.40
C GLU A 157 7.86 12.13 -10.73
N HIS A 158 8.78 11.99 -9.76
CA HIS A 158 10.05 11.28 -9.91
C HIS A 158 10.06 9.89 -9.25
N TRP A 159 9.05 9.48 -8.48
CA TRP A 159 9.07 8.19 -7.77
C TRP A 159 9.28 6.98 -8.70
N THR A 160 8.58 6.91 -9.83
CA THR A 160 8.66 5.78 -10.76
C THR A 160 10.05 5.65 -11.41
N THR A 161 10.77 6.75 -11.58
CA THR A 161 12.10 6.79 -12.23
C THR A 161 13.27 6.79 -11.24
N ALA A 162 13.08 7.32 -10.03
CA ALA A 162 14.07 7.34 -8.94
C ALA A 162 14.08 6.04 -8.11
N SER A 163 13.04 5.21 -8.20
CA SER A 163 12.95 3.94 -7.46
C SER A 163 14.12 3.00 -7.79
N ILE A 164 14.94 2.68 -6.78
CA ILE A 164 16.07 1.74 -6.94
C ILE A 164 15.63 0.28 -7.03
N LEU A 165 14.41 -0.02 -6.58
CA LEU A 165 13.81 -1.35 -6.62
C LEU A 165 12.28 -1.22 -6.68
N ARG A 166 11.62 -1.94 -7.59
CA ARG A 166 10.16 -2.06 -7.65
C ARG A 166 9.79 -3.51 -7.96
N TYR A 167 8.82 -4.04 -7.25
CA TYR A 167 8.39 -5.43 -7.38
C TYR A 167 6.98 -5.63 -6.84
N HIS A 168 6.31 -6.69 -7.28
CA HIS A 168 4.95 -6.99 -6.85
C HIS A 168 4.64 -8.49 -6.80
N THR A 169 3.56 -8.86 -6.12
CA THR A 169 3.02 -10.23 -6.13
C THR A 169 1.97 -10.41 -7.22
N GLU A 170 1.83 -11.63 -7.76
CA GLU A 170 0.84 -11.97 -8.80
C GLU A 170 -0.01 -13.21 -8.43
N ASN A 171 -0.01 -13.63 -7.16
CA ASN A 171 -0.65 -14.88 -6.73
C ASN A 171 -1.92 -14.66 -5.88
N HIS A 172 -2.38 -13.41 -5.76
CA HIS A 172 -3.59 -13.00 -5.05
C HIS A 172 -3.62 -13.40 -3.56
N PHE A 173 -2.46 -13.49 -2.92
CA PHE A 173 -2.35 -14.09 -1.57
C PHE A 173 -3.23 -13.40 -0.52
N LEU A 174 -3.45 -12.09 -0.60
CA LEU A 174 -4.25 -11.36 0.39
C LEU A 174 -5.69 -11.90 0.51
N THR A 175 -6.23 -12.57 -0.52
CA THR A 175 -7.52 -13.29 -0.44
C THR A 175 -7.60 -14.23 0.77
N LEU A 176 -6.49 -14.93 1.08
CA LEU A 176 -6.37 -15.91 2.17
C LEU A 176 -6.06 -15.27 3.54
N HIS A 177 -5.87 -13.95 3.54
CA HIS A 177 -5.45 -13.13 4.68
C HIS A 177 -6.39 -11.93 4.94
N GLY A 178 -7.60 -11.95 4.37
CA GLY A 178 -8.63 -10.94 4.63
C GLY A 178 -8.54 -9.67 3.78
N GLY A 179 -7.84 -9.73 2.64
CA GLY A 179 -7.83 -8.70 1.60
C GLY A 179 -6.88 -7.53 1.82
N ASN A 180 -6.20 -7.41 2.96
CA ASN A 180 -5.24 -6.34 3.20
C ASN A 180 -4.26 -6.67 4.33
N LEU A 181 -3.23 -5.83 4.44
CA LEU A 181 -2.16 -5.95 5.42
C LEU A 181 -2.68 -5.84 6.86
N PHE A 182 -3.67 -4.98 7.12
CA PHE A 182 -4.31 -4.88 8.44
C PHE A 182 -4.92 -6.21 8.91
N ASN A 183 -5.59 -6.95 8.02
CA ASN A 183 -6.15 -8.26 8.35
C ASN A 183 -5.07 -9.36 8.39
N LEU A 184 -4.02 -9.24 7.57
CA LEU A 184 -2.83 -10.12 7.62
C LEU A 184 -2.10 -10.00 8.96
N PHE A 185 -1.76 -8.78 9.39
CA PHE A 185 -1.07 -8.53 10.67
C PHE A 185 -1.97 -8.69 11.91
N LYS A 186 -3.28 -8.86 11.73
CA LYS A 186 -4.16 -9.40 12.78
C LYS A 186 -4.12 -10.92 12.89
N LYS A 187 -3.86 -11.62 11.77
CA LYS A 187 -3.66 -13.07 11.72
C LYS A 187 -2.24 -13.47 12.13
N PHE A 188 -1.27 -12.57 11.94
CA PHE A 188 0.15 -12.72 12.31
C PHE A 188 0.65 -11.44 13.01
N PRO A 189 0.46 -11.30 14.34
CA PRO A 189 0.77 -10.07 15.04
C PRO A 189 2.25 -9.69 15.02
N VAL A 190 2.54 -8.40 14.78
CA VAL A 190 3.87 -7.83 14.97
C VAL A 190 4.03 -7.52 16.47
N ARG A 191 4.59 -8.47 17.22
CA ARG A 191 4.69 -8.41 18.68
C ARG A 191 5.95 -9.10 19.21
N PHE A 192 6.63 -8.48 20.17
CA PHE A 192 7.75 -9.08 20.90
C PHE A 192 7.31 -10.24 21.80
N GLY A 193 8.11 -11.30 21.85
CA GLY A 193 7.90 -12.44 22.75
C GLY A 193 6.78 -13.41 22.36
N ILE A 194 6.24 -13.32 21.14
CA ILE A 194 5.37 -14.38 20.58
C ILE A 194 6.13 -15.20 19.53
N GLY A 195 5.87 -16.51 19.55
CA GLY A 195 6.44 -17.45 18.58
C GLY A 195 7.95 -17.67 18.72
N THR A 196 8.46 -18.49 17.80
CA THR A 196 9.85 -18.94 17.74
C THR A 196 10.35 -18.92 16.30
N CYS A 197 11.65 -18.64 16.14
CA CYS A 197 12.28 -18.50 14.82
C CYS A 197 12.11 -19.79 13.99
N ILE A 198 11.84 -19.65 12.69
CA ILE A 198 11.59 -20.74 11.72
C ILE A 198 10.29 -21.54 11.96
N VAL A 199 9.60 -21.42 13.10
CA VAL A 199 8.30 -22.07 13.35
C VAL A 199 7.12 -21.12 13.10
N ASP A 200 7.07 -19.98 13.77
CA ASP A 200 5.85 -19.15 13.86
C ASP A 200 5.75 -18.13 12.71
N ASN A 201 5.38 -18.68 11.56
CA ASN A 201 5.59 -18.19 10.20
C ASN A 201 4.33 -17.47 9.62
N GLY A 202 4.40 -16.19 9.19
CA GLY A 202 3.27 -15.42 8.58
C GLY A 202 3.50 -14.73 7.20
N PRO A 203 2.61 -14.92 6.19
CA PRO A 203 2.81 -15.25 4.75
C PRO A 203 3.93 -14.57 3.93
N ALA A 204 4.68 -15.39 3.16
CA ALA A 204 5.77 -14.98 2.28
C ALA A 204 5.62 -15.59 0.88
N ILE A 205 5.87 -14.74 -0.11
CA ILE A 205 5.20 -14.79 -1.41
C ILE A 205 6.23 -14.54 -2.53
N PRO A 206 6.18 -15.27 -3.66
CA PRO A 206 7.01 -14.95 -4.82
C PRO A 206 6.65 -13.56 -5.37
N ILE A 207 7.66 -12.77 -5.73
CA ILE A 207 7.50 -11.47 -6.37
C ILE A 207 8.03 -11.50 -7.82
N VAL A 208 7.49 -10.62 -8.65
CA VAL A 208 8.03 -10.22 -9.96
C VAL A 208 8.69 -8.86 -9.80
N TYR A 209 9.82 -8.61 -10.47
CA TYR A 209 10.52 -7.33 -10.41
C TYR A 209 10.14 -6.44 -11.61
N ASP A 210 9.69 -5.23 -11.31
CA ASP A 210 9.41 -4.16 -12.27
C ASP A 210 10.61 -3.22 -12.43
N THR A 211 11.50 -3.17 -11.44
CA THR A 211 12.75 -2.39 -11.45
C THR A 211 13.77 -3.05 -10.52
N GLY A 212 15.01 -3.20 -10.99
CA GLY A 212 16.03 -4.01 -10.32
C GLY A 212 15.77 -5.52 -10.46
N ASN A 213 16.39 -6.34 -9.59
CA ASN A 213 16.26 -7.80 -9.61
C ASN A 213 16.77 -8.43 -8.29
N ALA A 214 16.71 -9.75 -8.17
CA ALA A 214 17.17 -10.49 -6.98
C ALA A 214 18.67 -10.30 -6.64
N ILE A 215 19.51 -9.99 -7.63
CA ILE A 215 20.94 -9.72 -7.40
C ILE A 215 21.13 -8.29 -6.86
N SER A 216 20.50 -7.27 -7.46
CA SER A 216 20.58 -5.90 -6.94
C SER A 216 20.00 -5.81 -5.52
N THR A 217 18.83 -6.41 -5.30
CA THR A 217 18.20 -6.61 -3.98
C THR A 217 19.18 -7.14 -2.93
N LYS A 218 19.91 -8.21 -3.27
CA LYS A 218 20.88 -8.84 -2.37
C LYS A 218 22.04 -7.91 -1.99
N TYR A 219 22.38 -6.95 -2.85
CA TYR A 219 23.45 -5.97 -2.58
C TYR A 219 22.99 -4.75 -1.78
N LEU A 220 21.69 -4.44 -1.72
CA LEU A 220 21.16 -3.38 -0.83
C LEU A 220 21.32 -3.74 0.66
N TYR A 221 21.20 -5.02 1.02
CA TYR A 221 21.44 -5.48 2.38
C TYR A 221 22.93 -5.61 2.70
N GLY A 222 23.32 -5.40 3.97
CA GLY A 222 24.71 -5.56 4.45
C GLY A 222 25.31 -6.95 4.20
N PRO A 223 26.65 -7.11 4.27
CA PRO A 223 27.35 -8.30 3.75
C PRO A 223 26.99 -9.60 4.48
N ASN A 224 26.85 -9.57 5.81
CA ASN A 224 26.63 -10.77 6.63
C ASN A 224 25.36 -11.56 6.25
N PRO A 225 24.16 -10.95 6.12
CA PRO A 225 22.96 -11.67 5.70
C PRO A 225 23.05 -12.32 4.31
N ARG A 226 23.89 -11.83 3.39
CA ARG A 226 23.98 -12.28 1.97
C ARG A 226 24.35 -13.75 1.79
N GLY A 227 24.92 -14.40 2.81
CA GLY A 227 25.21 -15.84 2.83
C GLY A 227 24.05 -16.73 3.27
N THR A 228 22.98 -16.16 3.84
CA THR A 228 21.87 -16.94 4.42
C THR A 228 20.79 -17.26 3.39
N ALA A 229 20.17 -18.44 3.50
CA ALA A 229 19.13 -18.93 2.57
C ALA A 229 17.79 -18.15 2.60
N ILE A 230 17.74 -17.08 3.41
CA ILE A 230 16.67 -16.08 3.47
C ILE A 230 16.73 -15.21 2.20
N TYR A 231 17.91 -14.82 1.72
CA TYR A 231 18.08 -13.89 0.58
C TYR A 231 18.16 -14.57 -0.79
N LEU A 232 17.91 -15.88 -0.87
CA LEU A 232 17.77 -16.65 -2.11
C LEU A 232 16.30 -16.94 -2.47
N LYS A 233 15.36 -16.22 -1.86
CA LYS A 233 13.96 -16.15 -2.30
C LYS A 233 13.52 -14.69 -2.32
N PRO A 234 12.47 -14.35 -3.07
CA PRO A 234 12.15 -12.95 -3.30
C PRO A 234 11.61 -12.31 -2.01
N ILE A 235 12.30 -11.24 -1.61
CA ILE A 235 12.07 -10.29 -0.52
C ILE A 235 11.11 -10.76 0.58
N PHE A 236 11.72 -11.28 1.66
CA PHE A 236 11.06 -11.54 2.93
C PHE A 236 10.58 -10.22 3.56
N PHE A 237 9.26 -10.01 3.63
CA PHE A 237 8.67 -9.01 4.52
C PHE A 237 8.79 -9.46 5.98
N GLN A 238 9.95 -9.13 6.57
CA GLN A 238 10.38 -9.41 7.94
C GLN A 238 10.21 -10.87 8.42
N ILE A 239 11.05 -11.75 7.85
CA ILE A 239 11.26 -13.17 8.21
C ILE A 239 10.12 -14.11 7.70
N PHE A 240 10.40 -15.43 7.63
CA PHE A 240 9.47 -16.52 7.22
C PHE A 240 9.13 -16.53 5.69
N LEU A 241 8.56 -17.50 4.92
CA LEU A 241 7.85 -18.81 5.02
C LEU A 241 7.94 -19.60 3.67
N LYS A 242 6.92 -20.44 3.36
CA LYS A 242 6.46 -20.89 2.03
C LYS A 242 4.91 -21.09 1.97
N LYS A 243 4.32 -20.88 0.78
CA LYS A 243 3.29 -21.73 0.09
C LYS A 243 1.80 -21.73 0.54
N ILE A 244 0.86 -21.31 -0.35
CA ILE A 244 -0.20 -22.12 -1.04
C ILE A 244 -1.35 -21.25 -1.65
N ALA A 245 -2.05 -21.82 -2.66
CA ALA A 245 -3.32 -21.40 -3.28
C ALA A 245 -3.31 -20.22 -4.29
N LYS A 246 -4.46 -20.05 -4.99
CA LYS A 246 -4.59 -19.55 -6.37
C LYS A 246 -6.05 -19.10 -6.69
N LEU A 247 -6.21 -18.22 -7.70
CA LEU A 247 -7.45 -17.82 -8.45
C LEU A 247 -8.34 -16.68 -7.91
N ILE A 248 -9.01 -16.03 -8.89
CA ILE A 248 -9.90 -14.85 -8.85
C ILE A 248 -9.14 -13.52 -8.69
N ASP A 249 -9.46 -12.52 -9.54
CA ASP A 249 -8.83 -11.19 -9.63
C ASP A 249 -9.76 -10.07 -9.09
N ARG A 250 -9.26 -9.16 -8.24
CA ARG A 250 -9.92 -8.00 -7.61
C ARG A 250 -8.94 -7.12 -6.78
N HIS A 251 -8.61 -5.92 -7.27
CA HIS A 251 -7.89 -4.81 -6.58
C HIS A 251 -6.46 -5.09 -6.07
N LYS A 252 -5.60 -4.05 -6.11
CA LYS A 252 -4.17 -4.15 -5.76
C LYS A 252 -3.68 -2.94 -4.92
N ILE A 253 -2.67 -3.13 -4.06
CA ILE A 253 -2.12 -2.07 -3.18
C ILE A 253 -0.60 -1.91 -3.28
N VAL A 254 -0.10 -0.69 -3.09
CA VAL A 254 1.33 -0.35 -3.01
C VAL A 254 1.74 0.04 -1.59
N LEU A 255 2.90 -0.44 -1.18
CA LEU A 255 3.70 0.11 -0.09
C LEU A 255 4.91 0.85 -0.65
N PHE A 256 5.28 1.96 -0.04
CA PHE A 256 6.65 2.47 -0.15
C PHE A 256 7.48 2.02 1.04
N SER A 257 8.77 1.87 0.80
CA SER A 257 9.82 1.59 1.78
C SER A 257 10.99 2.49 1.44
N ASP A 258 11.62 3.10 2.43
CA ASP A 258 12.79 3.93 2.17
C ASP A 258 13.95 3.14 1.56
N ALA A 259 14.61 3.78 0.60
CA ALA A 259 15.92 3.40 0.10
C ALA A 259 17.01 4.15 0.91
N ILE A 260 17.29 3.69 2.13
CA ILE A 260 18.45 4.16 2.91
C ILE A 260 19.72 3.66 2.22
N ILE A 261 20.56 4.59 1.72
CA ILE A 261 21.84 4.35 1.04
C ILE A 261 23.00 4.78 1.95
#